data_AF-A0A9C9L0D1-F1
#
_entry.id   AF-A0A9C9L0D1-F1
#
_cell.length_a   1.000
_cell.length_b   1.000
_cell.length_c   1.000
_cell.angle_alpha   90.00
_cell.angle_beta   90.00
_cell.angle_gamma   90.00
#
_symmetry.space_group_name_H-M   'P 1'
#
loop_
_entity.id
_entity.type
_entity.pdbx_description
1 polymer ?
#
loop_
_entity_poly.entity_id
_entity_poly.type
_entity_poly.pdbx_seq_one_letter_code
_entity_poly.pdbx_strand_id
1 'polypeptide(L)'
;MIFIIVVLFFFYIWFTALKQPPSYGLIVEKYYVCREYKILYGGIFGKGPTRKFSNKSAKSWCWRSEWEEIDRKMFKKLAIEWYGIKWEEEAAYWQRD
;
A
#
# COMPACT_ATOMS: atom_id res chain seq x y z
N MET A 1 22.31 18.80 -23.27
CA MET A 1 20.91 18.99 -22.83
C MET A 1 20.13 17.68 -22.76
N ILE A 2 20.10 16.88 -23.85
CA ILE A 2 19.42 15.56 -23.90
C ILE A 2 19.91 14.58 -22.81
N PHE A 3 21.22 14.51 -22.59
CA PHE A 3 21.82 13.62 -21.59
C PHE A 3 21.34 13.91 -20.15
N ILE A 4 21.19 15.18 -19.79
CA ILE A 4 20.71 15.60 -18.46
C ILE A 4 19.25 15.19 -18.26
N ILE A 5 18.43 15.32 -19.30
CA ILE A 5 17.01 14.93 -19.25
C ILE A 5 16.88 13.42 -19.03
N VAL A 6 17.69 12.62 -19.72
CA VAL A 6 17.70 11.15 -19.53
C VAL A 6 18.09 10.78 -18.10
N VAL A 7 19.16 11.38 -17.56
CA VAL A 7 19.59 11.12 -16.17
C VAL A 7 18.50 11.49 -15.17
N LEU A 8 17.90 12.68 -15.28
CA LEU A 8 16.80 13.10 -14.39
C LEU A 8 15.58 12.18 -14.48
N PHE A 9 15.27 11.66 -15.67
CA PHE A 9 14.19 10.71 -15.88
C PHE A 9 14.46 9.36 -15.17
N PHE A 10 15.68 8.83 -15.29
CA PHE A 10 16.09 7.61 -14.58
C PHE A 10 16.04 7.80 -13.05
N PHE A 11 16.53 8.94 -12.54
CA PHE A 11 16.45 9.26 -11.11
C PHE A 11 15.00 9.34 -10.61
N TYR A 12 14.11 9.95 -11.39
CA TYR A 12 12.69 10.03 -11.04
C TYR A 12 12.03 8.64 -11.00
N ILE A 13 12.31 7.77 -11.96
CA ILE A 13 11.82 6.38 -11.96
C ILE A 13 12.32 5.63 -10.71
N TRP A 14 13.60 5.76 -10.40
CA TRP A 14 14.19 5.10 -9.23
C TRP A 14 13.56 5.59 -7.93
N PHE A 15 13.36 6.91 -7.81
CA PHE A 15 12.74 7.53 -6.64
C PHE A 15 11.28 7.12 -6.45
N THR A 16 10.53 6.92 -7.53
CA THR A 16 9.13 6.45 -7.44
C THR A 16 9.05 4.97 -7.09
N ALA A 17 9.96 4.14 -7.60
CA ALA A 17 10.04 2.71 -7.26
C ALA A 17 10.30 2.46 -5.76
N LEU A 18 11.11 3.31 -5.11
CA LEU A 18 11.40 3.21 -3.67
C LEU A 18 10.21 3.53 -2.76
N LYS A 19 9.16 4.17 -3.28
CA LYS A 19 7.95 4.53 -2.53
C LYS A 19 6.86 3.46 -2.58
N GLN A 20 7.06 2.44 -3.41
CA GLN A 20 6.08 1.38 -3.57
C GLN A 20 6.34 0.26 -2.54
N PRO A 21 5.27 -0.41 -2.10
CA PRO A 21 5.38 -1.64 -1.34
C PRO A 21 6.10 -2.72 -2.18
N PRO A 22 6.59 -3.81 -1.55
CA PRO A 22 7.34 -4.84 -2.26
C PRO A 22 6.60 -5.34 -3.51
N SER A 23 7.32 -5.52 -4.61
CA SER A 23 6.76 -6.03 -5.87
C SER A 23 6.44 -7.53 -5.79
N TYR A 24 5.34 -7.97 -6.41
CA TYR A 24 4.93 -9.38 -6.45
C TYR A 24 4.96 -9.89 -7.89
N GLY A 25 5.59 -11.05 -8.12
CA GLY A 25 5.64 -11.70 -9.44
C GLY A 25 4.45 -12.60 -9.76
N LEU A 26 3.54 -12.84 -8.80
CA LEU A 26 2.41 -13.77 -8.90
C LEU A 26 1.14 -13.15 -8.32
N ILE A 27 -0.03 -13.70 -8.67
CA ILE A 27 -1.31 -13.36 -8.03
C ILE A 27 -1.24 -13.84 -6.58
N VAL A 28 -1.13 -12.90 -5.64
CA VAL A 28 -0.94 -13.20 -4.21
C VAL A 28 -1.79 -12.28 -3.34
N GLU A 29 -2.34 -12.82 -2.26
CA GLU A 29 -3.04 -12.04 -1.24
C GLU A 29 -2.04 -11.63 -0.15
N LYS A 30 -1.80 -10.33 0.00
CA LYS A 30 -0.87 -9.79 1.00
C LYS A 30 -1.38 -8.48 1.59
N TYR A 31 -0.90 -8.16 2.80
CA TYR A 31 -1.26 -6.93 3.49
C TYR A 31 -0.03 -6.29 4.12
N TYR A 32 -0.01 -4.97 4.08
CA TYR A 32 1.11 -4.16 4.52
C TYR A 32 0.63 -3.00 5.36
N VAL A 33 1.42 -2.68 6.37
CA VAL A 33 1.28 -1.50 7.20
C VAL A 33 2.56 -0.69 7.16
N CYS A 34 2.39 0.62 7.21
CA CYS A 34 3.45 1.55 7.50
C CYS A 34 3.00 2.38 8.70
N ARG A 35 3.53 2.06 9.88
CA ARG A 35 3.01 2.54 11.17
C ARG A 35 3.26 4.03 11.37
N GLU A 36 4.43 4.51 10.98
CA GLU A 36 4.86 5.91 11.14
C GLU A 36 3.86 6.88 10.50
N TYR A 37 3.38 6.54 9.30
CA TYR A 37 2.45 7.36 8.53
C TYR A 37 1.02 6.82 8.54
N LYS A 38 0.76 5.79 9.35
CA LYS A 38 -0.52 5.06 9.46
C LYS A 38 -1.08 4.58 8.11
N ILE A 39 -0.25 4.21 7.16
CA ILE A 39 -0.70 3.79 5.83
C ILE A 39 -0.95 2.29 5.82
N LEU A 40 -2.05 1.87 5.21
CA LEU A 40 -2.39 0.47 4.99
C LEU A 40 -2.49 0.21 3.49
N TYR A 41 -1.97 -0.92 3.04
CA TYR A 41 -2.15 -1.37 1.67
C TYR A 41 -2.21 -2.89 1.58
N GLY A 42 -3.21 -3.45 0.89
CA GLY A 42 -3.29 -4.89 0.73
C GLY A 42 -4.49 -5.37 -0.05
N GLY A 43 -4.59 -6.69 -0.19
CA GLY A 43 -5.61 -7.38 -0.98
C GLY A 43 -4.97 -8.38 -1.94
N ILE A 44 -5.68 -8.72 -3.01
CA ILE A 44 -5.18 -9.64 -4.04
C ILE A 44 -4.36 -8.85 -5.06
N PHE A 45 -3.04 -8.94 -4.98
CA PHE A 45 -2.13 -8.39 -5.97
C PHE A 45 -2.20 -9.16 -7.29
N GLY A 46 -2.03 -8.46 -8.42
CA GLY A 46 -2.08 -9.03 -9.76
C GLY A 46 -3.49 -9.26 -10.34
N LYS A 47 -4.50 -9.52 -9.49
CA LYS A 47 -5.89 -9.74 -9.92
C LYS A 47 -6.91 -8.74 -9.34
N GLY A 48 -6.61 -8.17 -8.17
CA GLY A 48 -7.56 -7.39 -7.39
C GLY A 48 -8.60 -8.26 -6.66
N PRO A 49 -9.33 -7.69 -5.70
CA PRO A 49 -9.32 -6.27 -5.32
C PRO A 49 -8.20 -5.93 -4.31
N THR A 50 -7.70 -4.70 -4.38
CA THR A 50 -6.74 -4.14 -3.41
C THR A 50 -7.32 -2.87 -2.79
N ARG A 51 -7.02 -2.61 -1.51
CA ARG A 51 -7.38 -1.39 -0.80
C ARG A 51 -6.13 -0.69 -0.28
N LYS A 52 -6.11 0.64 -0.40
CA LYS A 52 -5.11 1.51 0.21
C LYS A 52 -5.82 2.50 1.12
N PHE A 53 -5.39 2.59 2.38
CA PHE A 53 -5.84 3.62 3.31
C PHE A 53 -4.65 4.51 3.67
N SER A 54 -4.82 5.81 3.50
CA SER A 54 -3.85 6.83 3.88
C SER A 54 -4.59 8.06 4.35
N ASN A 55 -4.09 8.72 5.39
CA ASN A 55 -4.66 9.99 5.83
C ASN A 55 -4.39 11.08 4.78
N LYS A 56 -5.44 11.82 4.35
CA LYS A 56 -5.33 12.90 3.36
C LYS A 56 -4.45 14.07 3.85
N SER A 57 -4.38 14.26 5.17
CA SER A 57 -3.61 15.35 5.79
C SER A 57 -2.17 14.97 6.13
N ALA A 58 -1.78 13.71 5.93
CA ALA A 58 -0.43 13.20 6.23
C ALA A 58 0.27 12.70 4.97
N LYS A 59 1.53 12.26 5.13
CA LYS A 59 2.30 11.60 4.06
C LYS A 59 1.50 10.39 3.55
N SER A 60 1.28 10.32 2.24
CA SER A 60 0.47 9.28 1.58
C SER A 60 1.28 8.11 1.01
N TRP A 61 2.57 8.06 1.36
CA TRP A 61 3.52 7.06 0.88
C TRP A 61 4.56 6.72 1.96
N CYS A 62 5.14 5.53 1.85
CA CYS A 62 6.21 5.06 2.71
C CYS A 62 7.35 4.50 1.87
N TRP A 63 8.57 4.63 2.36
CA TRP A 63 9.73 3.96 1.80
C TRP A 63 9.54 2.45 1.86
N ARG A 64 10.12 1.74 0.89
CA ARG A 64 10.04 0.27 0.82
C ARG A 64 10.40 -0.43 2.12
N SER A 65 11.40 0.09 2.86
CA SER A 65 11.86 -0.45 4.14
C SER A 65 10.92 -0.18 5.32
N GLU A 66 10.00 0.76 5.19
CA GLU A 66 9.02 1.13 6.23
C GLU A 66 7.74 0.28 6.16
N TRP A 67 7.59 -0.51 5.08
CA TRP A 67 6.46 -1.42 4.95
C TRP A 67 6.73 -2.70 5.73
N GLU A 68 5.84 -2.98 6.66
CA GLU A 68 5.78 -4.23 7.42
C GLU A 68 4.65 -5.10 6.84
N GLU A 69 4.96 -6.35 6.52
CA GLU A 69 3.94 -7.32 6.11
C GLU A 69 3.13 -7.77 7.33
N ILE A 70 1.81 -7.74 7.21
CA ILE A 70 0.88 -8.13 8.27
C ILE A 70 -0.16 -9.10 7.74
N ASP A 71 -0.85 -9.80 8.64
CA ASP A 71 -1.99 -10.60 8.26
C ASP A 71 -3.25 -9.75 7.98
N ARG A 72 -4.24 -10.40 7.38
CA ARG A 72 -5.52 -9.77 7.02
C ARG A 72 -6.30 -9.27 8.23
N LYS A 73 -6.26 -10.02 9.33
CA LYS A 73 -6.98 -9.70 10.57
C LYS A 73 -6.45 -8.41 11.18
N MET A 74 -5.14 -8.26 11.22
CA MET A 74 -4.44 -7.06 11.66
C MET A 74 -4.74 -5.89 10.71
N PHE A 75 -4.73 -6.12 9.40
CA PHE A 75 -5.06 -5.08 8.42
C PHE A 75 -6.48 -4.54 8.64
N LYS A 76 -7.46 -5.43 8.82
CA LYS A 76 -8.84 -5.05 9.13
C LYS A 76 -8.96 -4.30 10.45
N LYS A 77 -8.29 -4.79 11.50
CA LYS A 77 -8.25 -4.15 12.81
C LYS A 77 -7.72 -2.71 12.73
N LEU A 78 -6.57 -2.52 12.08
CA LEU A 78 -5.96 -1.20 11.91
C LEU A 78 -6.82 -0.28 11.03
N ALA A 79 -7.53 -0.81 10.04
CA ALA A 79 -8.44 0.00 9.22
C ALA A 79 -9.65 0.51 10.03
N ILE A 80 -10.18 -0.29 10.95
CA ILE A 80 -11.21 0.16 11.89
C ILE A 80 -10.61 1.23 12.81
N GLU A 81 -9.46 0.94 13.42
CA GLU A 81 -8.83 1.79 14.44
C GLU A 81 -8.39 3.15 13.89
N TRP A 82 -7.80 3.18 12.70
CA TRP A 82 -7.22 4.41 12.13
C TRP A 82 -8.16 5.17 11.21
N TYR A 83 -9.11 4.48 10.59
CA TYR A 83 -9.94 5.05 9.53
C TYR A 83 -11.45 4.87 9.76
N GLY A 84 -11.87 4.17 10.82
CA GLY A 84 -13.28 3.95 11.12
C GLY A 84 -14.01 3.09 10.08
N ILE A 85 -13.28 2.24 9.34
CA ILE A 85 -13.86 1.41 8.28
C ILE A 85 -14.85 0.39 8.88
N LYS A 86 -16.04 0.33 8.30
CA LYS A 86 -17.04 -0.70 8.59
C LYS A 86 -17.00 -1.76 7.50
N TRP A 87 -16.38 -2.90 7.78
CA TRP A 87 -16.17 -3.95 6.79
C TRP A 87 -17.46 -4.62 6.29
N GLU A 88 -18.54 -4.52 7.05
CA GLU A 88 -19.87 -5.04 6.67
C GLU A 88 -20.48 -4.30 5.48
N GLU A 89 -20.14 -3.02 5.30
CA GLU A 89 -20.64 -2.16 4.22
C GLU A 89 -19.77 -2.26 2.95
N GLU A 90 -18.64 -2.98 3.03
CA GLU A 90 -17.69 -3.15 1.92
C GLU A 90 -18.08 -4.30 0.99
N ALA A 91 -17.37 -4.44 -0.14
CA ALA A 91 -17.59 -5.54 -1.09
C ALA A 91 -17.40 -6.92 -0.43
N ALA A 92 -18.07 -7.96 -0.96
CA ALA A 92 -18.06 -9.32 -0.41
C ALA A 92 -16.64 -9.87 -0.11
N TYR A 93 -15.66 -9.57 -0.95
CA TYR A 93 -14.27 -9.95 -0.70
C TYR A 93 -13.69 -9.35 0.59
N TRP A 94 -14.13 -8.19 1.05
CA TRP A 94 -13.64 -7.56 2.28
C TRP A 94 -14.43 -7.98 3.53
N GLN A 95 -15.62 -8.55 3.36
CA GLN A 95 -16.46 -9.02 4.46
C GLN A 95 -15.93 -10.34 5.08
N ARG A 96 -15.41 -11.28 4.28
CA ARG A 96 -14.78 -12.55 4.75
C ARG A 96 -13.65 -12.29 5.75
N ASP A 97 -13.50 -13.13 6.77
CA ASP A 97 -12.34 -13.10 7.70
C ASP A 97 -11.04 -13.62 7.06
#